data_AF-A0A7C7QZ66-F1
#
_entry.id   AF-A0A7C7QZ66-F1
#
_cell.length_a   1.000
_cell.length_b   1.000
_cell.length_c   1.000
_cell.angle_alpha   90.00
_cell.angle_beta   90.00
_cell.angle_gamma   90.00
#
_symmetry.space_group_name_H-M   'P 1'
#
loop_
_entity.id
_entity.type
_entity.pdbx_description
1 polymer ?
#
loop_
_entity_poly.entity_id
_entity_poly.type
_entity_poly.pdbx_seq_one_letter_code
_entity_poly.pdbx_strand_id
1 'polypeptide(L)'
;MGLTFSCKATGWFVLVPFVVWALWYGDRRALAILPAGLAVALVTFFALNPPLWHDPLWGWSTFFQLNAGRAGRPDLNISTWFLGRMYNLESPLPWYNTLFWTCVTVPVGMLVLAGMGLRRAWRARGSVRRPAMLVVGHWLTLLVIRALPFAPPHDGVRLFLPSFALLAVIIGLGADGLLGRVRCSGWPGRLGAAGLLTAAYAGSATSLFWYAPQWLSYYNLVIGGLPGATAMGMEPTYYWDGLDGPVLQWIHRHTPVGHKVLFGPVIEGTIQAGPMENLRWMRRWGLFRRRCDPAAPGPWRWYVLQRRPSGMWPVDHWLVANAEPAFVKRIRPGGSGPWRLDVPLVEIYRYEDFLRARQAVDRGAAPARVGLPEGAHSRQGGRMAR
;
A
#
# COMPACT_ATOMS: atom_id res chain seq x y z
N MET A 1 4.30 -9.17 -20.01
CA MET A 1 4.04 -10.49 -19.38
C MET A 1 5.13 -10.86 -18.37
N GLY A 2 6.40 -11.04 -18.77
CA GLY A 2 7.46 -11.40 -17.81
C GLY A 2 7.61 -10.44 -16.61
N LEU A 3 7.53 -9.13 -16.88
CA LEU A 3 7.52 -8.11 -15.82
C LEU A 3 6.30 -8.25 -14.88
N THR A 4 5.11 -8.51 -15.41
CA THR A 4 3.90 -8.66 -14.57
C THR A 4 3.97 -9.92 -13.72
N PHE A 5 4.50 -11.03 -14.27
CA PHE A 5 4.75 -12.27 -13.51
C PHE A 5 5.68 -12.03 -12.32
N SER A 6 6.69 -11.17 -12.52
CA SER A 6 7.72 -10.85 -11.52
C SER A 6 7.22 -9.92 -10.43
N CYS A 7 6.25 -9.04 -10.73
CA CYS A 7 5.74 -8.10 -9.73
C CYS A 7 4.80 -8.75 -8.72
N LYS A 8 3.91 -9.65 -9.15
CA LYS A 8 2.93 -10.31 -8.27
C LYS A 8 2.32 -11.55 -8.92
N ALA A 9 1.85 -12.50 -8.11
CA ALA A 9 1.13 -13.68 -8.59
C ALA A 9 -0.12 -13.33 -9.42
N THR A 10 -0.84 -12.26 -9.08
CA THR A 10 -1.98 -11.77 -9.88
C THR A 10 -1.58 -11.37 -11.30
N GLY A 11 -0.31 -11.00 -11.50
CA GLY A 11 0.27 -10.67 -12.80
C GLY A 11 0.35 -11.84 -13.77
N TRP A 12 0.13 -13.08 -13.34
CA TRP A 12 0.04 -14.26 -14.19
C TRP A 12 -1.26 -14.33 -14.99
N PHE A 13 -2.33 -13.72 -14.49
CA PHE A 13 -3.63 -13.73 -15.13
C PHE A 13 -3.74 -12.77 -16.33
N VAL A 14 -2.69 -12.00 -16.63
CA VAL A 14 -2.58 -11.20 -17.86
C VAL A 14 -2.70 -12.03 -19.14
N LEU A 15 -2.46 -13.35 -19.05
CA LEU A 15 -2.66 -14.27 -20.16
C LEU A 15 -4.14 -14.35 -20.58
N VAL A 16 -5.07 -14.23 -19.63
CA VAL A 16 -6.52 -14.31 -19.88
C VAL A 16 -6.99 -13.21 -20.85
N PRO A 17 -6.79 -11.91 -20.58
CA PRO A 17 -7.21 -10.87 -21.52
C PRO A 17 -6.46 -10.95 -22.85
N PHE A 18 -5.24 -11.47 -22.90
CA PHE A 18 -4.53 -11.71 -24.16
C PHE A 18 -5.21 -12.77 -25.03
N VAL A 19 -5.52 -13.94 -24.47
CA VAL A 19 -6.19 -15.04 -25.18
C VAL A 19 -7.59 -14.62 -25.60
N VAL A 20 -8.37 -14.02 -24.68
CA VAL A 20 -9.72 -13.51 -24.98
C VAL A 20 -9.67 -12.48 -26.11
N TRP A 21 -8.72 -11.55 -26.06
CA TRP A 21 -8.54 -10.56 -27.13
C TRP A 21 -8.19 -11.18 -28.47
N ALA A 22 -7.25 -12.14 -28.50
CA ALA A 22 -6.83 -12.79 -29.74
C ALA A 22 -7.98 -13.59 -30.37
N LEU A 23 -8.78 -14.29 -29.55
CA LEU A 23 -9.98 -15.00 -30.00
C LEU A 23 -11.06 -14.03 -30.50
N TRP A 24 -11.34 -12.97 -29.74
CA TRP A 24 -12.34 -11.96 -30.09
C TRP A 24 -12.07 -11.29 -31.44
N TYR A 25 -10.79 -11.00 -31.74
CA TYR A 25 -10.39 -10.37 -33.00
C TYR A 25 -10.00 -11.38 -34.10
N GLY A 26 -10.11 -12.69 -33.83
CA GLY A 26 -9.75 -13.75 -34.78
C GLY A 26 -8.25 -13.77 -35.15
N ASP A 27 -7.38 -13.27 -34.27
CA ASP A 27 -5.94 -13.12 -34.54
C ASP A 27 -5.19 -14.43 -34.25
N ARG A 28 -5.23 -15.35 -35.22
CA ARG A 28 -4.52 -16.63 -35.14
C ARG A 28 -3.00 -16.47 -35.02
N ARG A 29 -2.42 -15.38 -35.53
CA ARG A 29 -0.99 -15.11 -35.42
C ARG A 29 -0.62 -14.76 -33.98
N ALA A 30 -1.43 -13.94 -33.31
CA ALA A 30 -1.22 -13.65 -31.89
C ALA A 30 -1.28 -14.91 -31.02
N LEU A 31 -2.21 -15.83 -31.30
CA LEU A 31 -2.27 -17.13 -30.62
C LEU A 31 -1.04 -18.00 -30.92
N ALA A 32 -0.59 -18.05 -32.17
CA ALA A 32 0.58 -18.82 -32.57
C ALA A 32 1.89 -18.31 -31.94
N ILE A 33 2.00 -17.00 -31.65
CA ILE A 33 3.17 -16.38 -31.02
C ILE A 33 3.14 -16.53 -29.49
N LEU A 34 1.97 -16.83 -28.89
CA LEU A 34 1.82 -16.93 -27.45
C LEU A 34 2.83 -17.88 -26.77
N PRO A 35 3.15 -19.08 -27.30
CA PRO A 35 4.16 -19.96 -26.70
C PRO A 35 5.55 -19.31 -26.64
N ALA A 36 5.98 -18.63 -27.70
CA ALA A 36 7.25 -17.90 -27.72
C ALA A 36 7.23 -16.73 -26.71
N GLY A 37 6.13 -15.97 -26.66
CA GLY A 37 5.94 -14.90 -25.69
C GLY A 37 5.94 -15.39 -24.24
N LEU A 38 5.37 -16.58 -23.99
CA LEU A 38 5.37 -17.23 -22.69
C LEU A 38 6.77 -17.70 -22.30
N ALA A 39 7.53 -18.30 -23.22
CA ALA A 39 8.93 -18.68 -22.97
C ALA A 39 9.77 -17.46 -22.55
N VAL A 40 9.66 -16.35 -23.29
CA VAL A 40 10.34 -15.09 -22.93
C VAL A 40 9.86 -14.57 -21.57
N ALA A 41 8.57 -14.66 -21.27
CA ALA A 41 8.02 -14.23 -19.98
C ALA A 41 8.54 -15.07 -18.81
N LEU A 42 8.66 -16.39 -18.98
CA LEU A 42 9.20 -17.31 -17.97
C LEU A 42 10.69 -17.07 -17.74
N VAL A 43 11.48 -16.86 -18.79
CA VAL A 43 12.90 -16.48 -18.68
C VAL A 43 13.04 -15.15 -17.95
N THR A 44 12.23 -14.15 -18.31
CA THR A 44 12.22 -12.85 -17.61
C THR A 44 11.87 -13.01 -16.14
N PHE A 45 10.85 -13.83 -15.82
CA PHE A 45 10.46 -14.10 -14.44
C PHE A 45 11.59 -14.75 -13.65
N PHE A 46 12.23 -15.77 -14.20
CA PHE A 46 13.37 -16.41 -13.56
C PHE A 46 14.53 -15.42 -13.36
N ALA A 47 14.88 -14.62 -14.37
CA ALA A 47 15.95 -13.64 -14.31
C ALA A 47 15.70 -12.49 -13.33
N LEU A 48 14.44 -12.17 -13.01
CA LEU A 48 14.10 -11.08 -12.08
C LEU A 48 13.77 -11.56 -10.66
N ASN A 49 13.88 -12.87 -10.39
CA ASN A 49 13.61 -13.44 -9.07
C ASN A 49 14.83 -14.22 -8.56
N PRO A 50 15.84 -13.52 -8.00
CA PRO A 50 17.05 -14.15 -7.45
C PRO A 50 16.84 -15.30 -6.47
N PRO A 51 15.78 -15.32 -5.62
CA PRO A 51 15.51 -16.48 -4.77
C PRO A 51 15.30 -17.80 -5.54
N LEU A 52 14.89 -17.74 -6.82
CA LEU A 52 14.75 -18.92 -7.67
C LEU A 52 16.10 -19.44 -8.19
N TRP A 53 17.19 -18.67 -8.10
CA TRP A 53 18.47 -19.07 -8.70
C TRP A 53 19.19 -20.15 -7.89
N HIS A 54 19.08 -20.08 -6.57
CA HIS A 54 19.73 -21.03 -5.67
C HIS A 54 19.09 -22.43 -5.77
N ASP A 55 17.76 -22.47 -5.90
CA ASP A 55 17.01 -23.72 -6.04
C ASP A 55 15.85 -23.52 -7.03
N PRO A 56 16.08 -23.67 -8.35
CA PRO A 56 15.09 -23.39 -9.36
C PRO A 56 13.82 -24.23 -9.20
N LEU A 57 13.97 -25.56 -9.15
CA LEU A 57 12.81 -26.46 -9.15
C LEU A 57 11.97 -26.31 -7.89
N TRP A 58 12.63 -26.27 -6.72
CA TRP A 58 11.91 -26.09 -5.46
C TRP A 58 11.37 -24.67 -5.31
N GLY A 59 12.10 -23.66 -5.76
CA GLY A 59 11.68 -22.26 -5.75
C GLY A 59 10.40 -22.04 -6.55
N TRP A 60 10.29 -22.65 -7.73
CA TRP A 60 9.07 -22.63 -8.55
C TRP A 60 7.88 -23.26 -7.81
N SER A 61 8.08 -24.46 -7.25
CA SER A 61 7.05 -25.15 -6.45
C SER A 61 6.61 -24.31 -5.24
N THR A 62 7.58 -23.78 -4.50
CA THR A 62 7.36 -22.93 -3.32
C THR A 62 6.61 -21.66 -3.68
N PHE A 63 6.93 -21.02 -4.81
CA PHE A 63 6.22 -19.85 -5.31
C PHE A 63 4.72 -20.14 -5.50
N PHE A 64 4.38 -21.23 -6.19
CA PHE A 64 2.97 -21.59 -6.41
C PHE A 64 2.29 -22.02 -5.12
N GLN A 65 2.95 -22.80 -4.26
CA GLN A 65 2.40 -23.22 -2.98
C GLN A 65 2.10 -22.04 -2.05
N LEU A 66 3.01 -21.05 -1.97
CA LEU A 66 2.81 -19.85 -1.13
C LEU A 66 1.70 -18.95 -1.64
N ASN A 67 1.45 -18.91 -2.96
CA ASN A 67 0.42 -18.05 -3.54
C ASN A 67 -0.95 -18.75 -3.63
N ALA A 68 -1.00 -20.05 -3.91
CA ALA A 68 -2.24 -20.83 -3.97
C ALA A 68 -2.74 -21.25 -2.57
N GLY A 69 -1.82 -21.59 -1.65
CA GLY A 69 -2.15 -22.03 -0.29
C GLY A 69 -2.23 -20.92 0.75
N ARG A 70 -2.21 -19.65 0.33
CA ARG A 70 -2.06 -18.50 1.24
C ARG A 70 -3.20 -18.36 2.25
N ALA A 71 -4.43 -18.69 1.84
CA ALA A 71 -5.59 -18.62 2.71
C ALA A 71 -5.50 -19.56 3.93
N GLY A 72 -4.74 -20.66 3.82
CA GLY A 72 -4.52 -21.62 4.91
C GLY A 72 -3.34 -21.27 5.84
N ARG A 73 -2.72 -20.10 5.68
CA ARG A 73 -1.53 -19.67 6.44
C ARG A 73 -1.81 -18.46 7.32
N PRO A 74 -2.22 -18.67 8.59
CA PRO A 74 -2.55 -17.56 9.50
C PRO A 74 -1.35 -16.66 9.81
N ASP A 75 -0.12 -17.18 9.70
CA ASP A 75 1.14 -16.43 9.81
C ASP A 75 1.29 -15.33 8.74
N LEU A 76 0.56 -15.43 7.62
CA LEU A 76 0.56 -14.46 6.53
C LEU A 76 -0.70 -13.58 6.50
N ASN A 77 -1.53 -13.64 7.56
CA ASN A 77 -2.76 -12.86 7.68
C ASN A 77 -2.46 -11.43 8.16
N ILE A 78 -2.27 -10.54 7.19
CA ILE A 78 -2.02 -9.12 7.44
C ILE A 78 -3.34 -8.35 7.31
N SER A 79 -3.73 -7.68 8.38
CA SER A 79 -4.91 -6.82 8.43
C SER A 79 -4.70 -5.49 7.68
N THR A 80 -5.80 -4.87 7.27
CA THR A 80 -5.83 -3.53 6.67
C THR A 80 -7.04 -2.77 7.14
N TRP A 81 -6.83 -1.48 7.41
CA TRP A 81 -7.88 -0.57 7.79
C TRP A 81 -8.39 0.15 6.55
N PHE A 82 -9.67 -0.02 6.24
CA PHE A 82 -10.29 0.53 5.05
C PHE A 82 -11.67 1.09 5.42
N LEU A 83 -11.89 2.37 5.15
CA LEU A 83 -13.16 3.06 5.42
C LEU A 83 -13.72 2.84 6.84
N GLY A 84 -12.84 2.90 7.85
CA GLY A 84 -13.22 2.79 9.25
C GLY A 84 -13.47 1.36 9.75
N ARG A 85 -13.12 0.34 8.96
CA ARG A 85 -13.26 -1.07 9.33
C ARG A 85 -11.96 -1.83 9.11
N MET A 86 -11.73 -2.84 9.96
CA MET A 86 -10.62 -3.77 9.81
C MET A 86 -11.01 -4.92 8.88
N TYR A 87 -10.17 -5.18 7.89
CA TYR A 87 -10.29 -6.31 6.97
C TYR A 87 -9.06 -7.20 7.09
N ASN A 88 -9.24 -8.51 6.92
CA ASN A 88 -8.21 -9.54 7.02
C ASN A 88 -8.59 -10.74 6.12
N LEU A 89 -7.86 -11.85 6.16
CA LEU A 89 -8.17 -13.01 5.30
C LEU A 89 -9.55 -13.64 5.60
N GLU A 90 -10.11 -13.44 6.78
CA GLU A 90 -11.43 -13.95 7.19
C GLU A 90 -12.56 -12.96 6.85
N SER A 91 -12.26 -11.66 6.86
CA SER A 91 -13.16 -10.57 6.50
C SER A 91 -12.58 -9.81 5.30
N PRO A 92 -12.90 -10.23 4.06
CA PRO A 92 -12.28 -9.69 2.87
C PRO A 92 -12.78 -8.28 2.54
N LEU A 93 -11.97 -7.55 1.78
CA LEU A 93 -12.32 -6.20 1.35
C LEU A 93 -13.55 -6.18 0.44
N PRO A 94 -14.30 -5.06 0.42
CA PRO A 94 -15.40 -4.87 -0.52
C PRO A 94 -14.91 -4.97 -1.97
N TRP A 95 -15.73 -5.49 -2.88
CA TRP A 95 -15.39 -5.69 -4.29
C TRP A 95 -14.92 -4.41 -5.02
N TYR A 96 -15.32 -3.23 -4.55
CA TYR A 96 -14.95 -1.95 -5.16
C TYR A 96 -13.60 -1.40 -4.69
N ASN A 97 -12.89 -2.09 -3.77
CA ASN A 97 -11.70 -1.56 -3.10
C ASN A 97 -10.61 -1.10 -4.07
N THR A 98 -10.35 -1.85 -5.15
CA THR A 98 -9.26 -1.56 -6.09
C THR A 98 -9.56 -0.34 -6.95
N LEU A 99 -10.82 -0.18 -7.35
CA LEU A 99 -11.31 1.02 -8.03
C LEU A 99 -11.26 2.22 -7.10
N PHE A 100 -11.72 2.08 -5.86
CA PHE A 100 -11.66 3.13 -4.87
C PHE A 100 -10.22 3.60 -4.64
N TRP A 101 -9.29 2.68 -4.39
CA TRP A 101 -7.88 3.03 -4.25
C TRP A 101 -7.33 3.73 -5.48
N THR A 102 -7.60 3.22 -6.69
CA THR A 102 -7.20 3.89 -7.93
C THR A 102 -7.72 5.33 -7.99
N CYS A 103 -8.98 5.56 -7.62
CA CYS A 103 -9.61 6.88 -7.61
C CYS A 103 -9.03 7.84 -6.56
N VAL A 104 -8.43 7.33 -5.47
CA VAL A 104 -7.93 8.18 -4.37
C VAL A 104 -6.40 8.25 -4.29
N THR A 105 -5.67 7.43 -5.07
CA THR A 105 -4.19 7.45 -5.10
C THR A 105 -3.62 7.89 -6.44
N VAL A 106 -4.42 8.06 -7.49
CA VAL A 106 -3.96 8.61 -8.77
C VAL A 106 -4.25 10.12 -8.81
N PRO A 107 -3.29 11.00 -9.14
CA PRO A 107 -3.56 12.43 -9.23
C PRO A 107 -4.77 12.77 -10.12
N VAL A 108 -5.55 13.78 -9.74
CA VAL A 108 -6.85 14.08 -10.38
C VAL A 108 -6.72 14.35 -11.87
N GLY A 109 -5.71 15.13 -12.29
CA GLY A 109 -5.44 15.37 -13.71
C GLY A 109 -5.17 14.08 -14.49
N MET A 110 -4.47 13.13 -13.87
CA MET A 110 -4.20 11.81 -14.46
C MET A 110 -5.46 10.96 -14.54
N LEU A 111 -6.35 11.02 -13.55
CA LEU A 111 -7.66 10.35 -13.62
C LEU A 111 -8.54 10.88 -14.76
N VAL A 112 -8.55 12.20 -14.96
CA VAL A 112 -9.29 12.82 -16.09
C VAL A 112 -8.72 12.35 -17.42
N LEU A 113 -7.39 12.36 -17.59
CA LEU A 113 -6.73 11.85 -18.79
C LEU A 113 -6.97 10.34 -18.98
N ALA A 114 -6.97 9.55 -17.91
CA ALA A 114 -7.32 8.13 -17.97
C ALA A 114 -8.75 7.92 -18.48
N GLY A 115 -9.73 8.69 -17.97
CA GLY A 115 -11.11 8.64 -18.45
C GLY A 115 -11.22 9.02 -19.94
N MET A 116 -10.47 10.04 -20.37
CA MET A 116 -10.38 10.40 -21.80
C MET A 116 -9.76 9.28 -22.64
N GLY A 117 -8.74 8.60 -22.11
CA GLY A 117 -8.08 7.45 -22.72
C GLY A 117 -9.00 6.26 -22.89
N LEU A 118 -9.75 5.89 -21.84
CA LEU A 118 -10.77 4.85 -21.89
C LEU A 118 -11.84 5.17 -22.93
N ARG A 119 -12.35 6.41 -22.93
CA ARG A 119 -13.33 6.86 -23.94
C ARG A 119 -12.79 6.76 -25.36
N ARG A 120 -11.51 7.10 -25.55
CA ARG A 120 -10.84 6.99 -26.86
C ARG A 120 -10.62 5.53 -27.25
N ALA A 121 -10.18 4.67 -26.34
CA ALA A 121 -10.02 3.23 -26.60
C ALA A 121 -11.34 2.60 -27.07
N TRP A 122 -12.46 2.98 -26.43
CA TRP A 122 -13.79 2.51 -26.78
C TRP A 122 -14.29 3.03 -28.14
N ARG A 123 -14.09 4.32 -28.42
CA ARG A 123 -14.58 4.98 -29.65
C ARG A 123 -13.63 4.83 -30.85
N ALA A 124 -12.39 4.43 -30.62
CA ALA A 124 -11.40 4.26 -31.68
C ALA A 124 -11.88 3.24 -32.71
N ARG A 125 -11.48 3.47 -33.97
CA ARG A 125 -11.70 2.53 -35.08
C ARG A 125 -10.35 2.10 -35.64
N GLY A 126 -10.35 0.99 -36.39
CA GLY A 126 -9.16 0.52 -37.10
C GLY A 126 -8.02 0.06 -36.18
N SER A 127 -6.79 0.39 -36.56
CA SER A 127 -5.54 -0.12 -35.97
C SER A 127 -5.31 0.29 -34.51
N VAL A 128 -5.93 1.37 -34.03
CA VAL A 128 -5.76 1.86 -32.66
C VAL A 128 -6.63 1.08 -31.66
N ARG A 129 -7.83 0.64 -32.08
CA ARG A 129 -8.80 -0.01 -31.18
C ARG A 129 -8.26 -1.31 -30.61
N ARG A 130 -7.67 -2.15 -31.47
CA ARG A 130 -7.19 -3.49 -31.09
C ARG A 130 -6.17 -3.44 -29.94
N PRO A 131 -5.02 -2.76 -30.06
CA PRO A 131 -4.03 -2.69 -28.98
C PRO A 131 -4.57 -1.94 -27.75
N ALA A 132 -5.39 -0.89 -27.94
CA ALA A 132 -5.97 -0.15 -26.81
C ALA A 132 -6.89 -1.02 -25.95
N MET A 133 -7.77 -1.81 -26.58
CA MET A 133 -8.65 -2.74 -25.86
C MET A 133 -7.87 -3.85 -25.16
N LEU A 134 -6.74 -4.30 -25.72
CA LEU A 134 -5.85 -5.25 -25.04
C LEU A 134 -5.27 -4.64 -23.76
N VAL A 135 -4.77 -3.40 -23.81
CA VAL A 135 -4.25 -2.69 -22.62
C VAL A 135 -5.34 -2.51 -21.57
N VAL A 136 -6.55 -2.10 -21.98
CA VAL A 136 -7.70 -1.95 -21.07
C VAL A 136 -8.08 -3.29 -20.45
N GLY A 137 -8.09 -4.37 -21.23
CA GLY A 137 -8.35 -5.73 -20.74
C GLY A 137 -7.35 -6.14 -19.67
N HIS A 138 -6.05 -5.95 -19.92
CA HIS A 138 -5.00 -6.21 -18.94
C HIS A 138 -5.15 -5.38 -17.66
N TRP A 139 -5.41 -4.08 -17.80
CA TRP A 139 -5.59 -3.18 -16.66
C TRP A 139 -6.79 -3.62 -15.80
N LEU A 140 -7.92 -3.90 -16.45
CA LEU A 140 -9.14 -4.33 -15.78
C LEU A 140 -8.96 -5.69 -15.11
N THR A 141 -8.33 -6.67 -15.77
CA THR A 141 -8.06 -7.99 -15.19
C THR A 141 -7.25 -7.87 -13.89
N LEU A 142 -6.22 -7.04 -13.86
CA LEU A 142 -5.41 -6.84 -12.64
C LEU A 142 -6.20 -6.18 -11.51
N LEU A 143 -7.10 -5.25 -11.83
CA LEU A 143 -7.99 -4.63 -10.83
C LEU A 143 -9.04 -5.60 -10.30
N VAL A 144 -9.67 -6.37 -11.18
CA VAL A 144 -10.74 -7.30 -10.82
C VAL A 144 -10.20 -8.45 -9.97
N ILE A 145 -9.09 -9.05 -10.37
CA ILE A 145 -8.53 -10.22 -9.65
C ILE A 145 -8.12 -9.83 -8.23
N ARG A 146 -7.58 -8.62 -8.06
CA ARG A 146 -7.24 -8.13 -6.73
C ARG A 146 -8.48 -7.77 -5.89
N ALA A 147 -9.60 -7.42 -6.52
CA ALA A 147 -10.87 -7.15 -5.86
C ALA A 147 -11.63 -8.41 -5.42
N LEU A 148 -11.20 -9.60 -5.86
CA LEU A 148 -11.85 -10.85 -5.49
C LEU A 148 -11.70 -11.13 -3.98
N PRO A 149 -12.71 -11.75 -3.33
CA PRO A 149 -12.74 -11.92 -1.88
C PRO A 149 -11.62 -12.84 -1.35
N PHE A 150 -11.07 -13.71 -2.19
CA PHE A 150 -9.93 -14.57 -1.82
C PHE A 150 -8.57 -13.88 -1.96
N ALA A 151 -8.53 -12.67 -2.53
CA ALA A 151 -7.29 -11.92 -2.66
C ALA A 151 -6.88 -11.33 -1.30
N PRO A 152 -5.61 -11.44 -0.89
CA PRO A 152 -5.16 -10.93 0.39
C PRO A 152 -5.45 -9.42 0.53
N PRO A 153 -6.03 -8.95 1.64
CA PRO A 153 -6.49 -7.56 1.74
C PRO A 153 -5.37 -6.53 2.01
N HIS A 154 -4.15 -6.97 2.30
CA HIS A 154 -3.05 -6.11 2.74
C HIS A 154 -2.48 -5.18 1.65
N ASP A 155 -1.53 -4.32 2.06
CA ASP A 155 -0.63 -3.55 1.18
C ASP A 155 -1.26 -2.60 0.15
N GLY A 156 -2.58 -2.40 0.18
CA GLY A 156 -3.32 -1.46 -0.65
C GLY A 156 -2.93 -1.53 -2.14
N VAL A 157 -2.55 -0.38 -2.69
CA VAL A 157 -2.15 -0.20 -4.10
C VAL A 157 -0.96 -1.03 -4.54
N ARG A 158 -0.08 -1.46 -3.61
CA ARG A 158 1.12 -2.25 -3.94
C ARG A 158 0.74 -3.65 -4.45
N LEU A 159 -0.42 -4.18 -4.08
CA LEU A 159 -0.87 -5.49 -4.56
C LEU A 159 -1.33 -5.49 -6.03
N PHE A 160 -1.61 -4.31 -6.59
CA PHE A 160 -1.97 -4.17 -7.99
C PHE A 160 -1.08 -3.13 -8.70
N LEU A 161 0.13 -2.91 -8.19
CA LEU A 161 1.09 -1.95 -8.74
C LEU A 161 1.29 -2.07 -10.27
N PRO A 162 1.33 -3.27 -10.86
CA PRO A 162 1.46 -3.41 -12.32
C PRO A 162 0.30 -2.80 -13.12
N SER A 163 -0.88 -2.64 -12.53
CA SER A 163 -2.00 -2.01 -13.22
C SER A 163 -1.76 -0.51 -13.45
N PHE A 164 -0.98 0.18 -12.60
CA PHE A 164 -0.66 1.60 -12.80
C PHE A 164 0.22 1.84 -14.02
N ALA A 165 1.09 0.88 -14.38
CA ALA A 165 1.87 0.96 -15.62
C ALA A 165 0.93 0.93 -16.86
N LEU A 166 -0.09 0.08 -16.82
CA LEU A 166 -1.11 0.02 -17.89
C LEU A 166 -2.01 1.24 -17.87
N LEU A 167 -2.36 1.74 -16.69
CA LEU A 167 -3.09 2.99 -16.53
C LEU A 167 -2.32 4.18 -17.12
N ALA A 168 -0.99 4.22 -16.99
CA ALA A 168 -0.15 5.24 -17.61
C ALA A 168 -0.25 5.22 -19.14
N VAL A 169 -0.35 4.04 -19.76
CA VAL A 169 -0.59 3.90 -21.21
C VAL A 169 -1.99 4.44 -21.57
N ILE A 170 -3.01 4.14 -20.77
CA ILE A 170 -4.37 4.67 -20.95
C ILE A 170 -4.39 6.20 -20.81
N ILE A 171 -3.68 6.75 -19.83
CA ILE A 171 -3.49 8.20 -19.63
C ILE A 171 -2.84 8.81 -20.88
N GLY A 172 -1.78 8.19 -21.40
CA GLY A 172 -1.11 8.61 -22.62
C GLY A 172 -2.03 8.65 -23.83
N LEU A 173 -2.93 7.65 -23.97
CA LEU A 173 -3.96 7.65 -25.01
C LEU A 173 -4.96 8.81 -24.84
N GLY A 174 -5.28 9.19 -23.60
CA GLY A 174 -6.09 10.36 -23.29
C GLY A 174 -5.41 11.67 -23.67
N ALA A 175 -4.12 11.81 -23.33
CA ALA A 175 -3.29 12.96 -23.68
C ALA A 175 -3.12 13.11 -25.19
N ASP A 176 -2.83 12.03 -25.92
CA ASP A 176 -2.80 12.01 -27.38
C ASP A 176 -4.15 12.44 -27.98
N GLY A 177 -5.25 11.96 -27.40
CA GLY A 177 -6.60 12.36 -27.81
C GLY A 177 -6.89 13.85 -27.62
N LEU A 178 -6.33 14.47 -26.57
CA LEU A 178 -6.43 15.90 -26.34
C LEU A 178 -5.62 16.68 -27.37
N LEU A 179 -4.35 16.32 -27.55
CA LEU A 179 -3.43 16.95 -28.51
C LEU A 179 -3.94 16.82 -29.96
N GLY A 180 -4.50 15.66 -30.32
CA GLY A 180 -5.04 15.40 -31.64
C GLY A 180 -6.22 16.30 -32.01
N ARG A 181 -7.13 16.61 -31.09
CA ARG A 181 -8.23 17.57 -31.33
C ARG A 181 -7.74 18.98 -31.59
N VAL A 182 -6.57 19.28 -31.04
CA VAL A 182 -6.00 20.61 -30.96
C VAL A 182 -5.02 20.88 -32.10
N ARG A 183 -4.56 19.85 -32.80
CA ARG A 183 -3.87 20.02 -34.08
C ARG A 183 -4.74 20.71 -35.12
N CYS A 184 -6.06 20.54 -35.03
CA CYS A 184 -7.06 21.12 -35.93
C CYS A 184 -7.64 22.46 -35.44
N SER A 185 -7.39 22.86 -34.19
CA SER A 185 -7.70 24.21 -33.71
C SER A 185 -6.44 25.06 -33.82
N GLY A 186 -6.59 26.34 -34.19
CA GLY A 186 -5.44 27.24 -34.36
C GLY A 186 -4.55 27.36 -33.11
N TRP A 187 -3.54 28.22 -33.18
CA TRP A 187 -2.59 28.49 -32.09
C TRP A 187 -3.19 28.59 -30.66
N PRO A 188 -4.31 29.30 -30.40
CA PRO A 188 -4.88 29.38 -29.06
C PRO A 188 -5.35 28.03 -28.50
N GLY A 189 -5.85 27.13 -29.34
CA GLY A 189 -6.23 25.79 -28.89
C GLY A 189 -5.01 24.97 -28.45
N ARG A 190 -3.89 25.11 -29.20
CA ARG A 190 -2.61 24.44 -28.91
C ARG A 190 -2.04 24.87 -27.56
N LEU A 191 -2.07 26.18 -27.28
CA LEU A 191 -1.68 26.70 -25.97
C LEU A 191 -2.58 26.19 -24.85
N GLY A 192 -3.90 26.17 -25.07
CA GLY A 192 -4.85 25.66 -24.07
C GLY A 192 -4.61 24.19 -23.70
N ALA A 193 -4.38 23.33 -24.70
CA ALA A 193 -4.10 21.91 -24.46
C ALA A 193 -2.74 21.67 -23.81
N ALA A 194 -1.70 22.39 -24.25
CA ALA A 194 -0.40 22.35 -23.62
C ALA A 194 -0.49 22.82 -22.16
N GLY A 195 -1.16 23.94 -21.90
CA GLY A 195 -1.41 24.45 -20.56
C GLY A 195 -2.17 23.45 -19.68
N LEU A 196 -3.21 22.79 -20.18
CA LEU A 196 -3.95 21.76 -19.43
C LEU A 196 -3.09 20.53 -19.10
N LEU A 197 -2.29 20.04 -20.05
CA LEU A 197 -1.37 18.92 -19.81
C LEU A 197 -0.30 19.32 -18.81
N THR A 198 0.34 20.48 -19.00
CA THR A 198 1.32 21.01 -18.06
C THR A 198 0.71 21.17 -16.67
N ALA A 199 -0.51 21.69 -16.54
CA ALA A 199 -1.19 21.78 -15.26
C ALA A 199 -1.46 20.40 -14.64
N ALA A 200 -1.88 19.40 -15.43
CA ALA A 200 -2.11 18.04 -14.95
C ALA A 200 -0.82 17.38 -14.43
N TYR A 201 0.29 17.51 -15.16
CA TYR A 201 1.59 16.98 -14.74
C TYR A 201 2.19 17.78 -13.58
N ALA A 202 2.14 19.11 -13.62
CA ALA A 202 2.64 19.97 -12.54
C ALA A 202 1.87 19.72 -11.23
N GLY A 203 0.54 19.63 -11.28
CA GLY A 203 -0.29 19.29 -10.12
C GLY A 203 -0.05 17.86 -9.60
N SER A 204 0.45 16.96 -10.46
CA SER A 204 0.89 15.63 -10.01
C SER A 204 2.26 15.70 -9.34
N ALA A 205 3.17 16.52 -9.88
CA ALA A 205 4.51 16.72 -9.34
C ALA A 205 4.50 17.45 -7.99
N THR A 206 3.52 18.32 -7.73
CA THR A 206 3.39 18.97 -6.41
C THR A 206 3.24 17.96 -5.29
N SER A 207 2.56 16.84 -5.52
CA SER A 207 2.44 15.77 -4.53
C SER A 207 3.79 15.17 -4.14
N LEU A 208 4.74 15.06 -5.09
CA LEU A 208 6.08 14.55 -4.79
C LEU A 208 6.84 15.50 -3.84
N PHE A 209 6.67 16.80 -4.03
CA PHE A 209 7.30 17.80 -3.17
C PHE A 209 6.68 17.82 -1.77
N TRP A 210 5.35 17.91 -1.68
CA TRP A 210 4.65 18.09 -0.40
C TRP A 210 4.70 16.85 0.49
N TYR A 211 4.61 15.66 -0.09
CA TYR A 211 4.63 14.40 0.67
C TYR A 211 6.04 13.90 0.97
N ALA A 212 7.10 14.54 0.47
CA ALA A 212 8.45 14.13 0.79
C ALA A 212 8.76 14.36 2.29
N PRO A 213 9.43 13.40 2.97
CA PRO A 213 9.90 12.10 2.45
C PRO A 213 8.90 10.92 2.56
N GLN A 214 7.71 11.11 3.15
CA GLN A 214 6.69 10.07 3.35
C GLN A 214 5.73 9.89 2.16
N TRP A 215 6.25 9.52 0.99
CA TRP A 215 5.42 9.32 -0.21
C TRP A 215 4.42 8.16 -0.09
N LEU A 216 4.66 7.20 0.82
CA LEU A 216 3.74 6.08 1.05
C LEU A 216 2.50 6.50 1.85
N SER A 217 2.47 7.72 2.37
CA SER A 217 1.34 8.33 3.06
C SER A 217 0.47 9.21 2.12
N TYR A 218 0.61 9.03 0.80
CA TYR A 218 -0.05 9.86 -0.20
C TYR A 218 -1.51 9.47 -0.46
N TYR A 219 -2.38 10.48 -0.44
CA TYR A 219 -3.74 10.45 -0.98
C TYR A 219 -3.98 11.70 -1.83
N ASN A 220 -4.77 11.56 -2.89
CA ASN A 220 -5.04 12.63 -3.83
C ASN A 220 -6.12 13.61 -3.31
N LEU A 221 -6.40 14.64 -4.10
CA LEU A 221 -7.38 15.67 -3.76
C LEU A 221 -8.84 15.18 -3.77
N VAL A 222 -9.17 14.05 -4.41
CA VAL A 222 -10.54 13.51 -4.47
C VAL A 222 -11.05 13.15 -3.08
N ILE A 223 -10.18 12.59 -2.24
CA ILE A 223 -10.48 12.24 -0.84
C ILE A 223 -10.07 13.35 0.14
N GLY A 224 -9.68 14.53 -0.34
CA GLY A 224 -9.22 15.63 0.50
C GLY A 224 -7.77 15.50 0.98
N GLY A 225 -6.94 14.71 0.28
CA GLY A 225 -5.57 14.42 0.69
C GLY A 225 -5.49 13.48 1.89
N LEU A 226 -4.31 13.39 2.50
CA LEU A 226 -4.08 12.55 3.68
C LEU A 226 -5.03 12.85 4.87
N PRO A 227 -5.36 14.12 5.20
CA PRO A 227 -6.30 14.41 6.29
C PRO A 227 -7.70 13.86 6.01
N GLY A 228 -8.22 14.05 4.79
CA GLY A 228 -9.54 13.56 4.42
C GLY A 228 -9.59 12.03 4.33
N ALA A 229 -8.52 11.40 3.85
CA ALA A 229 -8.39 9.94 3.89
C ALA A 229 -8.43 9.39 5.33
N THR A 230 -7.70 10.02 6.24
CA THR A 230 -7.67 9.62 7.65
C THR A 230 -9.04 9.83 8.32
N ALA A 231 -9.71 10.96 8.03
CA ALA A 231 -11.06 11.24 8.50
C ALA A 231 -12.09 10.22 7.98
N MET A 232 -11.91 9.73 6.75
CA MET A 232 -12.71 8.63 6.18
C MET A 232 -12.32 7.24 6.70
N GLY A 233 -11.35 7.15 7.61
CA GLY A 233 -10.90 5.88 8.18
C GLY A 233 -10.00 5.07 7.25
N MET A 234 -9.09 5.72 6.52
CA MET A 234 -7.97 5.10 5.82
C MET A 234 -6.69 5.13 6.68
N GLU A 235 -5.74 4.23 6.41
CA GLU A 235 -4.44 4.23 7.09
C GLU A 235 -3.62 5.48 6.72
N PRO A 236 -3.11 6.26 7.69
CA PRO A 236 -2.35 7.46 7.38
C PRO A 236 -0.90 7.18 6.97
N THR A 237 -0.36 6.01 7.32
CA THR A 237 1.04 5.62 7.06
C THR A 237 1.14 4.15 6.69
N TYR A 238 2.11 3.84 5.85
CA TYR A 238 2.53 2.47 5.54
C TYR A 238 3.73 2.06 6.41
N TYR A 239 3.87 0.75 6.72
CA TYR A 239 4.89 0.13 7.61
C TYR A 239 6.13 0.97 7.92
N TRP A 240 6.13 1.61 9.09
CA TRP A 240 7.25 2.38 9.63
C TRP A 240 7.89 3.41 8.69
N ASP A 241 7.19 3.86 7.64
CA ASP A 241 7.66 4.91 6.71
C ASP A 241 7.93 6.24 7.44
N GLY A 242 7.22 6.49 8.54
CA GLY A 242 7.48 7.62 9.42
C GLY A 242 8.71 7.47 10.34
N LEU A 243 9.32 6.28 10.46
CA LEU A 243 10.51 6.06 11.28
C LEU A 243 11.78 6.50 10.53
N ASP A 244 11.90 7.81 10.34
CA ASP A 244 12.99 8.43 9.59
C ASP A 244 14.07 9.07 10.49
N GLY A 245 15.09 9.66 9.86
CA GLY A 245 16.24 10.28 10.54
C GLY A 245 15.85 11.18 11.71
N PRO A 246 14.93 12.15 11.56
CA PRO A 246 14.43 12.98 12.65
C PRO A 246 13.89 12.19 13.85
N VAL A 247 13.11 11.12 13.63
CA VAL A 247 12.58 10.28 14.72
C VAL A 247 13.72 9.57 15.43
N LEU A 248 14.65 8.96 14.69
CA LEU A 248 15.80 8.26 15.25
C LEU A 248 16.71 9.22 16.05
N GLN A 249 16.96 10.42 15.52
CA GLN A 249 17.74 11.47 16.19
C GLN A 249 17.06 11.96 17.47
N TRP A 250 15.72 12.10 17.46
CA TRP A 250 14.98 12.44 18.66
C TRP A 250 15.15 11.34 19.71
N ILE A 251 14.97 10.07 19.33
CA ILE A 251 15.17 8.92 20.22
C ILE A 251 16.61 8.89 20.76
N HIS A 252 17.60 9.15 19.91
CA HIS A 252 19.00 9.18 20.36
C HIS A 252 19.24 10.29 21.37
N ARG A 253 18.74 11.51 21.14
CA ARG A 253 18.95 12.64 22.06
C ARG A 253 18.21 12.48 23.40
N HIS A 254 17.03 11.87 23.39
CA HIS A 254 16.15 11.83 24.56
C HIS A 254 16.13 10.48 25.28
N THR A 255 16.95 9.52 24.86
CA THR A 255 17.11 8.23 25.57
C THR A 255 18.45 8.22 26.29
N PRO A 256 18.48 8.20 27.64
CA PRO A 256 19.73 8.10 28.38
C PRO A 256 20.49 6.82 28.05
N VAL A 257 21.80 6.82 28.30
CA VAL A 257 22.62 5.62 28.18
C VAL A 257 22.07 4.53 29.12
N GLY A 258 22.08 3.28 28.66
CA GLY A 258 21.52 2.15 29.41
C GLY A 258 19.99 1.99 29.36
N HIS A 259 19.24 2.98 28.85
CA HIS A 259 17.78 2.86 28.71
C HIS A 259 17.38 2.21 27.37
N LYS A 260 16.19 1.61 27.36
CA LYS A 260 15.63 0.87 26.22
C LYS A 260 14.44 1.59 25.58
N VAL A 261 14.15 1.25 24.33
CA VAL A 261 13.05 1.81 23.53
C VAL A 261 12.20 0.68 22.97
N LEU A 262 10.93 0.64 23.38
CA LEU A 262 9.97 -0.36 22.94
C LEU A 262 9.27 0.15 21.68
N PHE A 263 9.14 -0.69 20.66
CA PHE A 263 8.43 -0.38 19.42
C PHE A 263 7.16 -1.23 19.35
N GLY A 264 6.01 -0.58 19.38
CA GLY A 264 4.70 -1.20 19.27
C GLY A 264 4.33 -1.57 17.83
N PRO A 265 3.27 -2.35 17.61
CA PRO A 265 2.36 -2.88 18.62
C PRO A 265 2.98 -4.03 19.41
N VAL A 266 2.57 -4.19 20.67
CA VAL A 266 2.98 -5.29 21.56
C VAL A 266 1.80 -6.19 21.84
N ILE A 267 1.92 -7.46 21.45
CA ILE A 267 0.94 -8.51 21.70
C ILE A 267 1.37 -9.30 22.93
N GLU A 268 0.51 -9.33 23.95
CA GLU A 268 0.55 -10.22 25.13
C GLU A 268 1.96 -10.69 25.53
N GLY A 269 2.80 -9.73 25.93
CA GLY A 269 4.11 -9.98 26.55
C GLY A 269 5.17 -10.68 25.71
N THR A 270 4.87 -11.11 24.47
CA THR A 270 5.70 -12.10 23.77
C THR A 270 5.99 -11.72 22.31
N ILE A 271 5.07 -11.03 21.62
CA ILE A 271 5.26 -10.68 20.19
C ILE A 271 5.27 -9.17 20.03
N GLN A 272 6.47 -8.64 19.78
CA GLN A 272 6.67 -7.27 19.38
C GLN A 272 6.48 -7.18 17.86
N ALA A 273 5.33 -6.70 17.40
CA ALA A 273 5.06 -6.46 15.98
C ALA A 273 5.79 -5.21 15.44
N GLY A 274 6.66 -4.61 16.26
CA GLY A 274 7.66 -3.65 15.80
C GLY A 274 8.66 -4.26 14.81
N PRO A 275 9.43 -3.43 14.09
CA PRO A 275 10.25 -3.87 12.95
C PRO A 275 11.60 -4.40 13.46
N MET A 276 11.58 -5.41 14.34
CA MET A 276 12.73 -5.81 15.16
C MET A 276 13.91 -6.27 14.31
N GLU A 277 13.67 -7.01 13.23
CA GLU A 277 14.72 -7.41 12.29
C GLU A 277 15.35 -6.19 11.62
N ASN A 278 14.54 -5.24 11.14
CA ASN A 278 15.05 -4.00 10.55
C ASN A 278 15.85 -3.19 11.58
N LEU A 279 15.38 -3.09 12.83
CA LEU A 279 16.11 -2.41 13.90
C LEU A 279 17.43 -3.10 14.23
N ARG A 280 17.49 -4.44 14.20
CA ARG A 280 18.74 -5.21 14.35
C ARG A 280 19.72 -4.88 13.22
N TRP A 281 19.26 -4.82 11.97
CA TRP A 281 20.08 -4.41 10.83
C TRP A 281 20.54 -2.95 10.92
N MET A 282 19.64 -2.02 11.25
CA MET A 282 19.98 -0.61 11.47
C MET A 282 21.01 -0.44 12.59
N ARG A 283 20.96 -1.27 13.63
CA ARG A 283 21.98 -1.28 14.68
C ARG A 283 23.32 -1.79 14.16
N ARG A 284 23.31 -2.88 13.39
CA ARG A 284 24.53 -3.41 12.74
C ARG A 284 25.18 -2.39 11.80
N TRP A 285 24.37 -1.57 11.12
CA TRP A 285 24.84 -0.47 10.27
C TRP A 285 25.15 0.84 11.02
N GLY A 286 24.99 0.88 12.35
CA GLY A 286 25.26 2.06 13.17
C GLY A 286 24.22 3.18 13.07
N LEU A 287 23.11 2.97 12.36
CA LEU A 287 22.01 3.91 12.18
C LEU A 287 21.11 4.01 13.42
N PHE A 288 20.93 2.91 14.17
CA PHE A 288 20.15 2.89 15.40
C PHE A 288 20.96 2.35 16.58
N ARG A 289 21.25 3.22 17.56
CA ARG A 289 22.20 2.91 18.65
C ARG A 289 21.54 2.52 19.97
N ARG A 290 20.22 2.65 20.09
CA ARG A 290 19.50 2.38 21.34
C ARG A 290 19.09 0.90 21.43
N ARG A 291 18.99 0.41 22.66
CA ARG A 291 18.57 -0.97 22.91
C ARG A 291 17.06 -1.07 22.73
N CYS A 292 16.61 -2.03 21.92
CA CYS A 292 15.20 -2.32 21.67
C CYS A 292 14.82 -3.76 22.01
N ASP A 293 15.80 -4.57 22.41
CA ASP A 293 15.61 -5.98 22.73
C ASP A 293 15.00 -6.14 24.13
N PRO A 294 13.89 -6.89 24.28
CA PRO A 294 13.33 -7.22 25.58
C PRO A 294 14.34 -7.83 26.55
N ALA A 295 15.22 -8.71 26.06
CA ALA A 295 16.20 -9.43 26.88
C ALA A 295 17.40 -8.56 27.31
N ALA A 296 17.62 -7.40 26.68
CA ALA A 296 18.72 -6.53 27.07
C ALA A 296 18.48 -5.89 28.46
N PRO A 297 19.51 -5.70 29.29
CA PRO A 297 19.34 -5.05 30.59
C PRO A 297 19.10 -3.54 30.42
N GLY A 298 18.40 -2.97 31.40
CA GLY A 298 18.07 -1.55 31.49
C GLY A 298 16.56 -1.26 31.47
N PRO A 299 16.11 -0.14 32.04
CA PRO A 299 14.70 0.24 32.05
C PRO A 299 14.23 0.72 30.67
N TRP A 300 12.96 0.49 30.36
CA TRP A 300 12.31 1.07 29.19
C TRP A 300 12.04 2.55 29.44
N ARG A 301 12.43 3.42 28.49
CA ARG A 301 12.17 4.85 28.56
C ARG A 301 10.98 5.27 27.71
N TRP A 302 10.91 4.74 26.49
CA TRP A 302 9.96 5.19 25.47
C TRP A 302 9.19 4.02 24.88
N TYR A 303 7.94 4.28 24.53
CA TYR A 303 7.10 3.45 23.68
C TYR A 303 6.86 4.19 22.35
N VAL A 304 7.35 3.60 21.26
CA VAL A 304 7.20 4.15 19.90
C VAL A 304 6.05 3.45 19.23
N LEU A 305 5.03 4.22 18.86
CA LEU A 305 3.82 3.76 18.20
C LEU A 305 3.78 4.25 16.75
N GLN A 306 3.57 3.34 15.82
CA GLN A 306 3.17 3.72 14.47
C GLN A 306 1.65 3.95 14.44
N ARG A 307 1.21 5.08 13.86
CA ARG A 307 -0.20 5.44 13.69
C ARG A 307 -0.87 4.63 12.56
N ARG A 308 -0.82 3.30 12.66
CA ARG A 308 -1.42 2.37 11.69
C ARG A 308 -2.56 1.61 12.37
N PRO A 309 -3.83 2.04 12.23
CA PRO A 309 -4.95 1.49 12.98
C PRO A 309 -5.11 -0.03 12.89
N SER A 310 -4.84 -0.63 11.73
CA SER A 310 -4.92 -2.09 11.54
C SER A 310 -3.88 -2.89 12.33
N GLY A 311 -2.78 -2.25 12.75
CA GLY A 311 -1.78 -2.86 13.62
C GLY A 311 -2.00 -2.55 15.10
N MET A 312 -2.83 -1.56 15.44
CA MET A 312 -2.98 -1.09 16.81
C MET A 312 -3.80 -2.05 17.66
N TRP A 313 -3.41 -2.16 18.93
CA TRP A 313 -4.08 -2.95 19.95
C TRP A 313 -4.93 -2.06 20.87
N PRO A 314 -5.85 -2.62 21.67
CA PRO A 314 -6.66 -1.83 22.62
C PRO A 314 -5.81 -0.90 23.50
N VAL A 315 -4.62 -1.34 23.92
CA VAL A 315 -3.67 -0.52 24.68
C VAL A 315 -3.17 0.69 23.89
N ASP A 316 -2.92 0.54 22.58
CA ASP A 316 -2.47 1.63 21.72
C ASP A 316 -3.60 2.63 21.49
N HIS A 317 -4.82 2.15 21.26
CA HIS A 317 -6.00 3.00 21.13
C HIS A 317 -6.26 3.80 22.41
N TRP A 318 -6.16 3.16 23.57
CA TRP A 318 -6.27 3.84 24.85
C TRP A 318 -5.16 4.88 25.01
N LEU A 319 -3.91 4.52 24.71
CA LEU A 319 -2.76 5.40 24.84
C LEU A 319 -2.92 6.67 24.00
N VAL A 320 -3.30 6.51 22.74
CA VAL A 320 -3.56 7.63 21.80
C VAL A 320 -4.69 8.54 22.29
N ALA A 321 -5.71 7.98 22.94
CA ALA A 321 -6.86 8.75 23.42
C ALA A 321 -6.62 9.46 24.76
N ASN A 322 -5.70 8.96 25.59
CA ASN A 322 -5.59 9.36 27.01
C ASN A 322 -4.20 9.86 27.43
N ALA A 323 -3.19 9.81 26.56
CA ALA A 323 -1.85 10.28 26.87
C ALA A 323 -1.36 11.32 25.86
N GLU A 324 -0.52 12.24 26.33
CA GLU A 324 0.16 13.17 25.47
C GLU A 324 1.49 12.57 25.00
N PRO A 325 1.75 12.49 23.68
CA PRO A 325 3.02 12.00 23.17
C PRO A 325 4.15 12.98 23.46
N ALA A 326 5.29 12.47 23.92
CA ALA A 326 6.51 13.24 24.08
C ALA A 326 7.11 13.71 22.74
N PHE A 327 6.77 13.01 21.64
CA PHE A 327 7.13 13.40 20.29
C PHE A 327 6.12 12.88 19.28
N VAL A 328 5.84 13.69 18.25
CA VAL A 328 4.96 13.30 17.15
C VAL A 328 5.64 13.60 15.82
N LYS A 329 5.84 12.56 15.03
CA LYS A 329 6.22 12.68 13.63
C LYS A 329 4.99 12.95 12.79
N ARG A 330 5.09 14.00 11.99
CA ARG A 330 4.17 14.34 10.91
C ARG A 330 4.97 14.52 9.63
N ILE A 331 4.33 14.54 8.47
CA ILE A 331 5.02 14.80 7.19
C ILE A 331 5.59 16.22 7.22
N ARG A 332 4.72 17.21 7.43
CA ARG A 332 5.09 18.62 7.58
C ARG A 332 4.14 19.31 8.57
N PRO A 333 4.65 20.09 9.53
CA PRO A 333 3.80 20.96 10.34
C PRO A 333 3.26 22.11 9.48
N GLY A 334 1.96 22.37 9.57
CA GLY A 334 1.30 23.47 8.86
C GLY A 334 0.69 23.12 7.50
N GLY A 335 0.33 24.15 6.72
CA GLY A 335 -0.38 24.04 5.45
C GLY A 335 -1.89 24.29 5.56
N SER A 336 -2.56 24.37 4.42
CA SER A 336 -4.01 24.63 4.31
C SER A 336 -4.71 23.58 3.45
N GLY A 337 -5.93 23.22 3.84
CA GLY A 337 -6.76 22.27 3.09
C GLY A 337 -6.08 20.90 2.90
N PRO A 338 -6.07 20.33 1.69
CA PRO A 338 -5.46 19.02 1.40
C PRO A 338 -3.94 18.95 1.62
N TRP A 339 -3.27 20.11 1.74
CA TRP A 339 -1.84 20.21 2.00
C TRP A 339 -1.51 20.41 3.49
N ARG A 340 -2.53 20.41 4.37
CA ARG A 340 -2.34 20.38 5.82
C ARG A 340 -1.95 18.97 6.24
N LEU A 341 -0.70 18.58 5.98
CA LEU A 341 -0.16 17.24 6.26
C LEU A 341 0.22 17.03 7.73
N ASP A 342 -0.59 17.62 8.62
CA ASP A 342 -0.46 17.64 10.07
C ASP A 342 -1.04 16.36 10.71
N VAL A 343 -0.88 15.22 10.01
CA VAL A 343 -1.39 13.92 10.43
C VAL A 343 -0.27 13.15 11.14
N PRO A 344 -0.49 12.69 12.39
CA PRO A 344 0.49 11.87 13.11
C PRO A 344 0.76 10.54 12.37
N LEU A 345 2.03 10.25 12.14
CA LEU A 345 2.50 8.99 11.52
C LEU A 345 3.22 8.09 12.51
N VAL A 346 4.04 8.69 13.39
CA VAL A 346 4.71 8.02 14.50
C VAL A 346 4.56 8.89 15.74
N GLU A 347 4.22 8.28 16.85
CA GLU A 347 4.09 8.94 18.14
C GLU A 347 5.00 8.23 19.15
N ILE A 348 5.65 8.99 20.02
CA ILE A 348 6.51 8.45 21.07
C ILE A 348 5.94 8.87 22.42
N TYR A 349 5.62 7.88 23.24
CA TYR A 349 5.06 8.05 24.58
C TYR A 349 6.09 7.65 25.62
N ARG A 350 5.97 8.18 26.85
CA ARG A 350 6.75 7.64 27.97
C ARG A 350 6.31 6.21 28.22
N TYR A 351 7.25 5.36 28.59
CA TYR A 351 6.92 3.96 28.89
C TYR A 351 5.91 3.81 30.04
N GLU A 352 5.95 4.71 31.02
CA GLU A 352 4.96 4.79 32.11
C GLU A 352 3.54 5.02 31.58
N ASP A 353 3.36 5.86 30.56
CA ASP A 353 2.05 6.11 29.95
C ASP A 353 1.51 4.84 29.29
N PHE A 354 2.38 4.07 28.63
CA PHE A 354 2.05 2.74 28.09
C PHE A 354 1.67 1.74 29.18
N LEU A 355 2.40 1.69 30.31
CA LEU A 355 2.05 0.83 31.43
C LEU A 355 0.68 1.19 32.03
N ARG A 356 0.37 2.49 32.17
CA ARG A 356 -0.95 2.95 32.60
C ARG A 356 -2.04 2.54 31.62
N ALA A 357 -1.77 2.66 30.32
CA ALA A 357 -2.69 2.21 29.28
C ALA A 357 -3.00 0.72 29.39
N ARG A 358 -1.96 -0.10 29.59
CA ARG A 358 -2.11 -1.54 29.79
C ARG A 358 -2.93 -1.85 31.04
N GLN A 359 -2.61 -1.23 32.17
CA GLN A 359 -3.36 -1.42 33.41
C GLN A 359 -4.83 -1.01 33.27
N ALA A 360 -5.13 0.05 32.52
CA ALA A 360 -6.50 0.48 32.26
C ALA A 360 -7.27 -0.56 31.44
N VAL A 361 -6.67 -1.05 30.34
CA VAL A 361 -7.27 -2.09 29.49
C VAL A 361 -7.46 -3.41 30.27
N ASP A 362 -6.45 -3.83 31.05
CA ASP A 362 -6.52 -5.04 31.89
C ASP A 362 -7.64 -4.95 32.95
N ARG A 363 -7.98 -3.74 33.41
CA ARG A 363 -9.11 -3.46 34.33
C ARG A 363 -10.47 -3.34 33.62
N GLY A 364 -10.54 -3.62 32.32
CA GLY A 364 -11.76 -3.54 31.53
C GLY A 364 -12.17 -2.11 31.18
N ALA A 365 -11.27 -1.11 31.27
CA ALA A 365 -11.55 0.20 30.70
C ALA A 365 -11.72 0.03 29.19
N ALA A 366 -12.96 0.25 28.72
CA ALA A 366 -13.26 0.05 27.31
C ALA A 366 -12.33 0.93 26.46
N PRO A 367 -11.62 0.38 25.47
CA PRO A 367 -10.99 1.23 24.47
C PRO A 367 -12.09 2.09 23.85
N ALA A 368 -11.80 3.37 23.58
CA ALA A 368 -12.72 4.22 22.83
C ALA A 368 -13.16 3.44 21.58
N ARG A 369 -14.48 3.28 21.39
CA ARG A 369 -15.06 2.46 20.31
C ARG A 369 -14.58 2.97 18.95
N VAL A 370 -13.49 2.41 18.44
CA VAL A 370 -13.05 2.58 17.05
C VAL A 370 -13.40 1.29 16.32
N GLY A 371 -14.65 1.16 15.90
CA GLY A 371 -15.10 0.23 14.84
C GLY A 371 -14.51 -1.18 14.77
N LEU A 372 -14.06 -1.77 15.88
CA LEU A 372 -13.57 -3.15 15.91
C LEU A 372 -14.80 -4.06 15.80
N PRO A 373 -14.85 -4.97 14.81
CA PRO A 373 -15.95 -5.92 14.75
C PRO A 373 -15.93 -6.82 15.99
N GLU A 374 -17.09 -6.99 16.61
CA GLU A 374 -17.34 -8.04 17.61
C GLU A 374 -17.01 -9.40 16.96
N GLY A 375 -15.92 -10.04 17.37
CA GLY A 375 -15.57 -11.37 16.87
C GLY A 375 -14.09 -11.72 16.83
N ALA A 376 -13.17 -10.74 16.84
CA ALA A 376 -11.73 -11.05 16.71
C ALA A 376 -11.06 -11.60 17.98
N HIS A 377 -11.75 -11.62 19.13
CA HIS A 377 -11.18 -12.04 20.43
C HIS A 377 -11.68 -13.38 20.98
N SER A 378 -12.49 -14.18 20.26
CA SER A 378 -13.14 -15.35 20.88
C SER A 378 -12.64 -16.75 20.45
N ARG A 379 -11.56 -16.90 19.67
CA ARG A 379 -11.10 -18.26 19.24
C ARG A 379 -9.58 -18.49 19.22
N GLN A 380 -8.83 -17.97 20.19
CA GLN A 380 -7.45 -18.45 20.43
C GLN A 380 -7.20 -19.08 21.81
N GLY A 381 -8.20 -19.09 22.71
CA GLY A 381 -8.11 -19.81 23.98
C GLY A 381 -9.12 -20.94 24.04
N GLY A 382 -8.73 -22.17 23.69
CA GLY A 382 -9.59 -23.33 23.94
C GLY A 382 -9.33 -24.55 23.08
N ARG A 383 -8.21 -25.24 23.31
CA ARG A 383 -8.11 -26.71 23.29
C ARG A 383 -6.71 -27.16 23.74
N MET A 384 -6.50 -27.09 25.04
CA MET A 384 -5.62 -28.01 25.76
C MET A 384 -6.44 -28.51 26.96
N ALA A 385 -7.06 -29.67 26.79
CA ALA A 385 -7.51 -30.61 27.83
C ALA A 385 -8.48 -31.62 27.22
N ARG A 386 -7.94 -32.74 26.72
CA ARG A 386 -8.30 -34.13 27.04
C ARG A 386 -7.64 -35.07 26.04
#